data_AF-A0A832H239-F1
#
_entry.id   AF-A0A832H239-F1
#
_cell.length_a   1.000
_cell.length_b   1.000
_cell.length_c   1.000
_cell.angle_alpha   90.00
_cell.angle_beta   90.00
_cell.angle_gamma   90.00
#
_symmetry.space_group_name_H-M   'P 1'
#
loop_
_entity.id
_entity.type
_entity.pdbx_description
1 polymer ?
#
loop_
_entity_poly.entity_id
_entity_poly.type
_entity_poly.pdbx_seq_one_letter_code
_entity_poly.pdbx_strand_id
1 'polypeptide(L)'
;FVEYAYDLETSKLLKLGAPPVVTRLGFLLFQLGFTWFKDWYFPEGFMEGSLKLQCEKPLSEEARLKHLAKLREEVTAFIPELERLSCDARLGFEALRALERARIILRTAGSTAGLAPRASV
;
A
#
# COMPACT_ATOMS: atom_id res chain seq x y z
N PHE A 1 8.42 7.65 -7.77
CA PHE A 1 9.05 7.21 -6.51
C PHE A 1 8.75 8.24 -5.44
N VAL A 2 8.54 7.80 -4.20
CA VAL A 2 8.39 8.68 -3.04
C VAL A 2 9.22 8.12 -1.89
N GLU A 3 10.03 8.96 -1.26
CA GLU A 3 10.80 8.58 -0.07
C GLU A 3 9.90 8.54 1.16
N TYR A 4 10.04 7.52 1.99
CA TYR A 4 9.22 7.33 3.19
C TYR A 4 10.02 7.27 4.49
N ALA A 5 11.32 7.62 4.46
CA ALA A 5 12.19 7.57 5.64
C ALA A 5 11.64 8.37 6.84
N TYR A 6 10.96 9.48 6.59
CA TYR A 6 10.35 10.35 7.60
C TYR A 6 8.87 10.06 7.88
N ASP A 7 8.27 9.11 7.17
CA ASP A 7 6.91 8.64 7.43
C ASP A 7 6.93 7.41 8.32
N LEU A 8 6.93 7.65 9.63
CA LEU A 8 7.05 6.59 10.64
C LEU A 8 5.94 5.53 10.52
N GLU A 9 4.71 5.92 10.17
CA GLU A 9 3.60 4.97 10.02
C GLU A 9 3.85 4.03 8.85
N THR A 10 4.19 4.58 7.68
CA THR A 10 4.52 3.78 6.49
C THR A 10 5.75 2.90 6.73
N SER A 11 6.81 3.44 7.34
CA SER A 11 8.03 2.69 7.64
C SER A 11 7.78 1.51 8.58
N LYS A 12 7.01 1.71 9.66
CA LYS A 12 6.66 0.63 10.61
C LYS A 12 5.90 -0.49 9.90
N LEU A 13 4.88 -0.16 9.12
CA LEU A 13 4.06 -1.15 8.42
C LEU A 13 4.86 -1.93 7.36
N LEU A 14 5.68 -1.24 6.56
CA LEU A 14 6.53 -1.90 5.56
C LEU A 14 7.55 -2.85 6.18
N LYS A 15 8.16 -2.47 7.33
CA LYS A 15 9.07 -3.35 8.08
C LYS A 15 8.40 -4.64 8.59
N LEU A 16 7.08 -4.63 8.75
CA LEU A 16 6.28 -5.80 9.14
C LEU A 16 5.79 -6.62 7.93
N GLY A 17 6.17 -6.23 6.71
CA GLY A 17 5.76 -6.90 5.49
C GLY A 17 4.34 -6.55 5.03
N ALA A 18 3.76 -5.45 5.53
CA ALA A 18 2.44 -5.02 5.07
C ALA A 18 2.47 -4.68 3.57
N PRO A 19 1.44 -5.09 2.80
CA PRO A 19 1.32 -4.68 1.40
C PRO A 19 1.43 -3.15 1.28
N PRO A 20 2.27 -2.60 0.38
CA PRO A 20 2.53 -1.16 0.40
C PRO A 20 1.28 -0.30 0.25
N VAL A 21 0.27 -0.80 -0.47
CA VAL A 21 -1.01 -0.14 -0.69
C VAL A 21 -1.80 0.15 0.61
N VAL A 22 -1.63 -0.62 1.68
CA VAL A 22 -2.34 -0.39 2.96
C VAL A 22 -1.64 0.60 3.89
N THR A 23 -0.41 0.98 3.55
CA THR A 23 0.33 2.02 4.28
C THR A 23 -0.31 3.39 4.08
N ARG A 24 0.04 4.37 4.93
CA ARG A 24 -0.48 5.73 4.82
C ARG A 24 -0.15 6.34 3.46
N LEU A 25 1.12 6.23 3.06
CA LEU A 25 1.59 6.78 1.79
C LEU A 25 1.04 6.00 0.58
N GLY A 26 1.09 4.66 0.63
CA GLY A 26 0.61 3.83 -0.47
C GLY A 26 -0.89 3.99 -0.73
N PHE A 27 -1.70 4.17 0.32
CA PHE A 27 -3.13 4.40 0.16
C PHE A 27 -3.44 5.75 -0.52
N LEU A 28 -2.70 6.82 -0.20
CA LEU A 28 -2.86 8.10 -0.91
C LEU A 28 -2.54 7.95 -2.40
N LEU A 29 -1.48 7.20 -2.74
CA LEU A 29 -1.13 6.92 -4.13
C LEU A 29 -2.18 6.05 -4.82
N PHE A 30 -2.75 5.06 -4.12
CA PHE A 30 -3.86 4.27 -4.63
C PHE A 30 -5.07 5.13 -5.00
N GLN A 31 -5.44 6.09 -4.14
CA GLN A 31 -6.53 7.03 -4.40
C GLN A 31 -6.26 7.94 -5.63
N LEU A 32 -5.00 8.13 -6.01
CA LEU A 32 -4.58 8.85 -7.22
C LEU A 32 -4.52 7.97 -8.48
N GLY A 33 -4.92 6.70 -8.38
CA GLY A 33 -5.00 5.76 -9.50
C GLY A 33 -3.74 4.93 -9.75
N PHE A 34 -2.77 4.95 -8.84
CA PHE A 34 -1.64 4.02 -8.88
C PHE A 34 -2.10 2.63 -8.44
N THR A 35 -1.77 1.61 -9.21
CA THR A 35 -2.24 0.23 -8.92
C THR A 35 -1.09 -0.76 -8.76
N TRP A 36 0.11 -0.41 -9.20
CA TRP A 36 1.31 -1.21 -8.99
C TRP A 36 2.22 -0.54 -7.97
N PHE A 37 2.76 -1.32 -7.04
CA PHE A 37 3.57 -0.84 -5.94
C PHE A 37 4.79 -1.74 -5.76
N LYS A 38 5.94 -1.13 -5.47
CA LYS A 38 7.16 -1.83 -5.08
C LYS A 38 7.87 -1.06 -3.98
N ASP A 39 8.09 -1.73 -2.87
CA ASP A 39 8.91 -1.21 -1.78
C ASP A 39 10.39 -1.50 -2.05
N TRP A 40 11.21 -0.46 -2.04
CA TRP A 40 12.65 -0.53 -2.11
C TRP A 40 13.23 -0.28 -0.71
N TYR A 41 13.12 -1.30 0.13
CA TYR A 41 13.82 -1.37 1.41
C TYR A 41 15.14 -2.15 1.23
N PHE A 42 16.26 -1.54 1.57
CA PHE A 42 17.58 -2.18 1.57
C PHE A 42 18.06 -2.31 3.02
N PRO A 43 18.08 -3.52 3.61
CA PRO A 43 18.70 -3.73 4.90
C PRO A 43 20.22 -3.71 4.74
N GLU A 44 20.87 -2.82 5.51
CA GLU A 44 22.29 -2.86 5.89
C GLU A 44 23.33 -2.27 4.91
N GLY A 45 24.05 -1.24 5.37
CA GLY A 45 25.47 -1.03 5.07
C GLY A 45 25.84 -0.17 3.86
N PHE A 46 26.14 1.12 4.13
CA PHE A 46 27.15 1.92 3.42
C PHE A 46 26.97 2.32 1.94
N MET A 47 25.79 2.20 1.34
CA MET A 47 25.43 2.97 0.13
C MET A 47 24.01 3.53 0.24
N GLU A 48 23.91 4.86 0.26
CA GLU A 48 22.70 5.67 0.49
C GLU A 48 21.65 5.52 -0.63
N GLY A 49 20.96 4.39 -0.66
CA GLY A 49 19.64 4.31 -1.29
C GLY A 49 18.60 4.77 -0.27
N SER A 50 18.01 5.96 -0.44
CA SER A 50 16.90 6.34 0.44
C SER A 50 15.71 5.39 0.28
N LEU A 51 15.01 5.13 1.39
CA LEU A 51 13.87 4.21 1.45
C LEU A 51 12.74 4.71 0.55
N LYS A 52 12.47 4.00 -0.54
CA LYS A 52 11.58 4.49 -1.61
C LYS A 52 10.44 3.54 -1.88
N LEU A 53 9.26 4.11 -1.98
CA LEU A 53 8.11 3.45 -2.56
C LEU A 53 8.03 3.83 -4.05
N GLN A 54 8.11 2.84 -4.92
CA GLN A 54 7.82 2.99 -6.34
C GLN A 54 6.35 2.66 -6.60
N CYS A 55 5.69 3.48 -7.41
CA CYS A 55 4.32 3.24 -7.83
C CYS A 55 4.15 3.60 -9.31
N GLU A 56 3.32 2.82 -10.00
CA GLU A 56 3.02 3.04 -11.42
C GLU A 56 1.51 3.02 -11.67
N LYS A 57 1.06 3.93 -12.55
CA LYS A 57 -0.29 3.88 -13.11
C LYS A 57 -0.34 2.76 -14.15
N PRO A 58 -1.46 2.05 -14.26
CA PRO A 58 -1.58 0.98 -15.25
C PRO A 58 -1.53 1.55 -16.67
N LEU A 59 -0.84 0.87 -17.58
CA LEU A 59 -0.75 1.25 -19.00
C LEU A 59 -2.01 0.89 -19.80
N SER A 60 -2.82 -0.04 -19.29
CA SER A 60 -4.07 -0.49 -19.91
C SER A 60 -5.06 -0.95 -18.84
N GLU A 61 -6.32 -1.09 -19.23
CA GLU A 61 -7.36 -1.63 -18.34
C GLU A 61 -7.06 -3.07 -17.92
N GLU A 62 -6.52 -3.89 -18.83
CA GLU A 62 -6.09 -5.25 -18.51
C GLU A 62 -4.99 -5.26 -17.42
N ALA A 63 -3.97 -4.39 -17.57
CA ALA A 63 -2.94 -4.24 -16.55
C ALA A 63 -3.53 -3.75 -15.22
N ARG A 64 -4.50 -2.83 -15.25
CA ARG A 64 -5.22 -2.35 -14.07
C ARG A 64 -5.90 -3.51 -13.35
N LEU A 65 -6.67 -4.32 -14.07
CA LEU A 65 -7.39 -5.47 -13.49
C LEU A 65 -6.42 -6.50 -12.89
N LYS A 66 -5.32 -6.79 -13.58
CA LYS A 66 -4.27 -7.68 -13.08
C LYS A 66 -3.64 -7.15 -11.79
N HIS A 67 -3.29 -5.87 -11.76
CA HIS A 67 -2.71 -5.24 -10.57
C HIS A 67 -3.71 -5.24 -9.39
N LEU A 68 -4.98 -4.89 -9.63
CA LEU A 68 -6.00 -4.90 -8.60
C LEU A 68 -6.30 -6.30 -8.06
N ALA A 69 -6.29 -7.32 -8.92
CA ALA A 69 -6.40 -8.71 -8.48
C ALA A 69 -5.24 -9.09 -7.56
N LYS A 70 -4.00 -8.69 -7.91
CA LYS A 70 -2.82 -8.94 -7.08
C LYS A 70 -2.89 -8.20 -5.74
N LEU A 71 -3.26 -6.92 -5.75
CA LEU A 71 -3.46 -6.15 -4.52
C LEU A 71 -4.54 -6.78 -3.64
N ARG A 72 -5.64 -7.23 -4.21
CA ARG A 72 -6.71 -7.92 -3.46
C ARG A 72 -6.18 -9.18 -2.78
N GLU A 73 -5.41 -10.00 -3.49
CA GLU A 73 -4.77 -11.20 -2.96
C GLU A 73 -3.86 -10.86 -1.77
N GLU A 74 -2.90 -9.97 -1.98
CA GLU A 74 -1.91 -9.57 -0.96
C GLU A 74 -2.56 -8.94 0.28
N VAL A 75 -3.52 -8.03 0.07
CA VAL A 75 -4.25 -7.38 1.16
C VAL A 75 -5.07 -8.39 1.94
N THR A 76 -5.80 -9.28 1.26
CA THR A 76 -6.61 -10.31 1.94
C THR A 76 -5.73 -11.24 2.77
N ALA A 77 -4.59 -11.66 2.22
CA ALA A 77 -3.64 -12.53 2.91
C ALA A 77 -3.05 -11.88 4.18
N PHE A 78 -2.93 -10.55 4.22
CA PHE A 78 -2.34 -9.83 5.33
C PHE A 78 -3.34 -9.37 6.41
N ILE A 79 -4.66 -9.49 6.17
CA ILE A 79 -5.70 -9.09 7.16
C ILE A 79 -5.50 -9.76 8.53
N PRO A 80 -5.28 -11.09 8.65
CA PRO A 80 -5.16 -11.72 9.97
C PRO A 80 -4.01 -11.16 10.80
N GLU A 81 -2.91 -10.80 10.14
CA GLU A 81 -1.76 -10.19 10.80
C GLU A 81 -2.07 -8.75 11.25
N LEU A 82 -2.79 -7.97 10.44
CA LEU A 82 -3.26 -6.66 10.87
C LEU A 82 -4.25 -6.72 12.03
N GLU A 83 -5.16 -7.70 12.05
CA GLU A 83 -6.09 -7.93 13.16
C GLU A 83 -5.32 -8.30 14.44
N ARG A 84 -4.34 -9.21 14.34
CA ARG A 84 -3.46 -9.55 15.46
C ARG A 84 -2.70 -8.33 15.98
N LEU A 85 -2.12 -7.53 15.08
CA LEU A 85 -1.37 -6.32 15.41
C LEU A 85 -2.26 -5.19 15.94
N SER A 86 -3.55 -5.16 15.60
CA SER A 86 -4.48 -4.13 16.09
C SER A 86 -4.64 -4.14 17.61
N CYS A 87 -4.36 -5.27 18.26
CA CYS A 87 -4.33 -5.44 19.71
C CYS A 87 -2.95 -5.15 20.34
N ASP A 88 -1.92 -4.85 19.55
CA ASP A 88 -0.57 -4.57 20.04
C ASP A 88 -0.48 -3.16 20.66
N ALA A 89 0.14 -3.03 21.83
CA ALA A 89 0.22 -1.76 22.55
C ALA A 89 1.07 -0.68 21.85
N ARG A 90 1.96 -1.05 20.93
CA ARG A 90 2.87 -0.14 20.22
C ARG A 90 2.47 0.10 18.76
N LEU A 91 1.79 -0.87 18.14
CA LEU A 91 1.45 -0.87 16.71
C LEU A 91 -0.06 -0.88 16.44
N GLY A 92 -0.89 -1.03 17.47
CA GLY A 92 -2.33 -1.20 17.32
C GLY A 92 -2.98 -0.07 16.53
N PHE A 93 -2.57 1.18 16.76
CA PHE A 93 -3.14 2.34 16.08
C PHE A 93 -2.80 2.38 14.58
N GLU A 94 -1.57 2.08 14.19
CA GLU A 94 -1.16 1.98 12.79
C GLU A 94 -1.83 0.78 12.09
N ALA A 95 -1.95 -0.36 12.78
CA ALA A 95 -2.60 -1.55 12.25
C ALA A 95 -4.11 -1.35 12.04
N LEU A 96 -4.80 -0.68 12.97
CA LEU A 96 -6.22 -0.33 12.83
C LEU A 96 -6.46 0.56 11.59
N ARG A 97 -5.65 1.60 11.40
CA ARG A 97 -5.74 2.45 10.20
C ARG A 97 -5.43 1.69 8.90
N ALA A 98 -4.48 0.76 8.95
CA ALA A 98 -4.20 -0.12 7.81
C ALA A 98 -5.39 -1.07 7.51
N LEU A 99 -6.09 -1.59 8.53
CA LEU A 99 -7.33 -2.37 8.35
C LEU A 99 -8.44 -1.56 7.70
N GLU A 100 -8.63 -0.31 8.12
CA GLU A 100 -9.63 0.58 7.52
C GLU A 100 -9.34 0.80 6.02
N ARG A 101 -8.08 1.06 5.67
CA ARG A 101 -7.64 1.20 4.28
C ARG A 101 -7.81 -0.09 3.49
N ALA A 102 -7.42 -1.23 4.06
CA ALA A 102 -7.59 -2.55 3.45
C ALA A 102 -9.06 -2.79 3.06
N ARG A 103 -10.01 -2.47 3.95
CA ARG A 103 -11.45 -2.59 3.65
C ARG A 103 -11.87 -1.71 2.48
N ILE A 104 -11.34 -0.49 2.37
CA ILE A 104 -11.63 0.40 1.23
C ILE A 104 -11.04 -0.17 -0.06
N ILE A 105 -9.76 -0.58 -0.03
CA ILE A 105 -9.05 -1.15 -1.18
C ILE A 105 -9.79 -2.38 -1.71
N LEU A 106 -10.23 -3.29 -0.85
CA LEU A 106 -10.94 -4.51 -1.26
C LEU A 106 -12.30 -4.21 -1.90
N ARG A 107 -13.04 -3.21 -1.39
CA ARG A 107 -14.28 -2.75 -2.03
C ARG A 107 -14.00 -2.14 -3.40
N THR A 108 -12.96 -1.32 -3.52
CA THR A 108 -12.58 -0.68 -4.79
C THR A 108 -12.06 -1.69 -5.81
N ALA A 109 -11.22 -2.64 -5.41
CA ALA A 109 -10.68 -3.68 -6.27
C ALA A 109 -11.75 -4.72 -6.69
N GLY A 110 -12.80 -4.90 -5.88
CA GLY A 110 -13.94 -5.76 -6.20
C GLY A 110 -15.02 -5.07 -7.04
N SER A 111 -15.03 -3.74 -7.10
CA SER A 111 -15.97 -2.98 -7.93
C SER A 111 -15.42 -2.81 -9.34
N THR A 112 -16.17 -3.28 -10.35
CA THR A 112 -15.85 -3.06 -11.76
C THR A 112 -16.07 -1.62 -12.20
N ALA A 113 -16.72 -0.78 -11.38
CA ALA A 113 -16.89 0.65 -11.63
C ALA A 113 -15.60 1.40 -11.24
N GLY A 114 -14.70 1.55 -12.21
CA GLY A 114 -13.38 2.14 -12.02
C GLY A 114 -13.39 3.56 -11.43
N LEU A 115 -12.43 3.83 -10.54
CA LEU A 115 -12.02 5.19 -10.23
C LEU A 115 -11.43 5.78 -11.52
N ALA A 116 -12.21 6.56 -12.26
CA ALA A 116 -11.68 7.35 -13.37
C ALA A 116 -10.59 8.28 -12.79
N PRO A 117 -9.39 8.34 -13.40
CA PRO A 117 -8.36 9.25 -12.93
C PRO A 117 -8.91 10.67 -13.04
N ARG A 118 -8.96 11.40 -11.92
CA ARG A 118 -9.13 12.86 -12.00
C ARG A 118 -7.96 13.37 -12.84
N ALA A 119 -8.30 14.00 -13.96
CA ALA A 119 -7.33 14.59 -14.88
C ALA A 119 -6.36 15.46 -14.07
N SER A 120 -5.06 15.20 -14.24
CA SER A 120 -4.03 16.12 -13.80
C SER A 120 -4.27 17.43 -14.55
N VAL A 121 -4.51 18.52 -13.80
CA VAL A 121 -4.48 19.89 -14.31
C VAL A 121 -3.05 20.26 -14.64
#